data_AF-A0A6A4Q468-F1
#
_entry.id   AF-A0A6A4Q468-F1
#
_cell.length_a   1.000
_cell.length_b   1.000
_cell.length_c   1.000
_cell.angle_alpha   90.00
_cell.angle_beta   90.00
_cell.angle_gamma   90.00
#
_symmetry.space_group_name_H-M   'P 1'
#
loop_
_entity.id
_entity.type
_entity.pdbx_description
1 polymer ?
#
loop_
_entity_poly.entity_id
_entity_poly.type
_entity_poly.pdbx_seq_one_letter_code
_entity_poly.pdbx_strand_id
1 'polypeptide(L)'
;MILGSLRRYLSMRHQNSNKVQTLYDHCNNIFSSFQTHPPSSQALQKLASILDTVQPADVGLIEENADDDRGHGFFGINQLNRVARWAQPITYVDIHECDSFTMCMFCFPTSSVIPLHDHPGMTVFSKLLYGSLHVKAYDWVEPPCIVESKGSGFSQVRLAKLSVDKVLTAPCETLVLYPKHGGNLHCFTALTPCAVLDILSPPYREYEGRKCTYYHDYPYSAFSTGNCPARETPTICEDEAEEYAWLAEIETPDDHYMRQGKYAGPVPR
;
A
#
# COMPACT_ATOMS: atom_id res chain seq x y z
N MET A 1 -4.31 15.85 50.70
CA MET A 1 -4.96 14.98 49.69
C MET A 1 -4.55 15.34 48.25
N ILE A 2 -3.26 15.63 47.98
CA ILE A 2 -2.80 16.08 46.64
C ILE A 2 -1.79 15.10 46.01
N LEU A 3 -1.17 14.20 46.79
CA LEU A 3 -0.25 13.18 46.26
C LEU A 3 -0.95 11.92 45.69
N GLY A 4 -2.22 11.67 46.01
CA GLY A 4 -2.98 10.54 45.46
C GLY A 4 -3.44 10.75 44.01
N SER A 5 -3.64 12.01 43.61
CA SER A 5 -4.16 12.39 42.30
C SER A 5 -3.09 12.37 41.22
N LEU A 6 -1.83 12.74 41.55
CA LEU A 6 -0.71 12.63 40.62
C LEU A 6 -0.34 11.18 40.33
N ARG A 7 -0.44 10.30 41.34
CA ARG A 7 -0.21 8.86 41.15
C ARG A 7 -1.31 8.25 40.28
N ARG A 8 -2.56 8.73 40.35
CA ARG A 8 -3.61 8.36 39.38
C ARG A 8 -3.38 8.96 37.99
N TYR A 9 -2.85 10.18 37.85
CA TYR A 9 -2.54 10.76 36.54
C TYR A 9 -1.36 10.05 35.84
N LEU A 10 -0.35 9.64 36.63
CA LEU A 10 0.79 8.84 36.15
C LEU A 10 0.47 7.34 36.07
N SER A 11 -0.55 6.85 36.79
CA SER A 11 -1.08 5.49 36.73
C SER A 11 -2.25 5.33 35.77
N MET A 12 -2.80 6.42 35.21
CA MET A 12 -3.71 6.41 34.04
C MET A 12 -2.94 6.44 32.71
N ARG A 13 -1.60 6.39 32.77
CA ARG A 13 -0.74 5.83 31.72
C ARG A 13 -0.74 4.28 31.76
N HIS A 14 -1.66 3.65 32.50
CA HIS A 14 -1.86 2.21 32.50
C HIS A 14 -2.44 1.74 31.17
N GLN A 15 -1.71 0.83 30.53
CA GLN A 15 -2.25 -0.25 29.71
C GLN A 15 -2.84 0.17 28.35
N ASN A 16 -2.26 1.14 27.65
CA ASN A 16 -2.35 1.10 26.19
C ASN A 16 -1.45 -0.05 25.73
N SER A 17 -2.05 -1.19 25.38
CA SER A 17 -1.34 -2.20 24.59
C SER A 17 -0.66 -1.48 23.45
N ASN A 18 0.66 -1.59 23.36
CA ASN A 18 1.39 -1.04 22.23
C ASN A 18 0.98 -1.88 21.01
N LYS A 19 0.00 -1.39 20.24
CA LYS A 19 -0.54 -2.13 19.09
C LYS A 19 0.54 -2.38 18.05
N VAL A 20 1.49 -1.46 17.91
CA VAL A 20 2.66 -1.63 17.03
C VAL A 20 3.54 -2.79 17.53
N GLN A 21 3.76 -2.91 18.84
CA GLN A 21 4.41 -4.10 19.41
C GLN A 21 3.59 -5.37 19.17
N THR A 22 2.26 -5.31 19.32
CA THR A 22 1.39 -6.47 19.09
C THR A 22 1.44 -6.93 17.62
N LEU A 23 1.48 -6.00 16.67
CA LEU A 23 1.68 -6.27 15.25
C LEU A 23 3.04 -6.92 15.02
N TYR A 24 4.11 -6.33 15.57
CA TYR A 24 5.47 -6.84 15.46
C TYR A 24 5.61 -8.25 16.00
N ASP A 25 5.12 -8.51 17.22
CA ASP A 25 5.18 -9.83 17.86
C ASP A 25 4.44 -10.88 17.04
N HIS A 26 3.27 -10.53 16.50
CA HIS A 26 2.49 -11.45 15.67
C HIS A 26 3.16 -11.67 14.30
N CYS A 27 3.71 -10.64 13.66
CA CYS A 27 4.47 -10.76 12.41
C CYS A 27 5.71 -11.64 12.60
N ASN A 28 6.50 -11.42 13.65
CA ASN A 28 7.65 -12.26 13.97
C ASN A 28 7.28 -13.72 14.19
N ASN A 29 6.14 -13.97 14.83
CA ASN A 29 5.66 -15.33 15.02
C ASN A 29 5.34 -15.98 13.67
N ILE A 30 4.52 -15.32 12.83
CA ILE A 30 3.94 -15.95 11.63
C ILE A 30 4.88 -15.92 10.41
N PHE A 31 5.78 -14.95 10.30
CA PHE A 31 6.72 -14.79 9.18
C PHE A 31 8.14 -15.26 9.52
N SER A 32 8.35 -15.88 10.68
CA SER A 32 9.67 -16.37 11.10
C SER A 32 10.31 -17.28 10.04
N SER A 33 11.58 -17.01 9.69
CA SER A 33 12.35 -17.79 8.71
C SER A 33 12.51 -19.27 9.06
N PHE A 34 12.25 -19.67 10.30
CA PHE A 34 12.28 -21.06 10.75
C PHE A 34 11.02 -21.86 10.38
N GLN A 35 9.96 -21.22 9.87
CA GLN A 35 8.76 -21.92 9.45
C GLN A 35 8.96 -22.60 8.09
N THR A 36 8.69 -23.90 8.03
CA THR A 36 8.78 -24.71 6.80
C THR A 36 7.55 -24.57 5.90
N HIS A 37 6.51 -23.89 6.37
CA HIS A 37 5.22 -23.76 5.70
C HIS A 37 4.79 -22.30 5.64
N PRO A 38 4.03 -21.90 4.60
CA PRO A 38 3.45 -20.56 4.56
C PRO A 38 2.50 -20.34 5.75
N PRO A 39 2.31 -19.09 6.19
CA PRO A 39 1.41 -18.77 7.30
C PRO A 39 0.00 -19.29 7.05
N SER A 40 -0.67 -19.79 8.09
CA SER A 40 -2.05 -20.27 7.97
C SER A 40 -3.03 -19.11 7.72
N SER A 41 -4.16 -19.40 7.05
CA SER A 41 -5.20 -18.39 6.81
C SER A 41 -5.70 -17.75 8.11
N GLN A 42 -5.80 -18.52 9.20
CA GLN A 42 -6.20 -18.01 10.51
C GLN A 42 -5.17 -17.03 11.09
N ALA A 43 -3.87 -17.29 10.88
CA ALA A 43 -2.79 -16.41 11.32
C ALA A 43 -2.79 -15.08 10.56
N LEU A 44 -3.05 -15.13 9.24
CA LEU A 44 -3.19 -13.95 8.39
C LEU A 44 -4.45 -13.14 8.72
N GLN A 45 -5.59 -13.80 8.94
CA GLN A 45 -6.83 -13.16 9.40
C GLN A 45 -6.65 -12.47 10.76
N LYS A 46 -5.90 -13.10 11.67
CA LYS A 46 -5.56 -12.49 12.95
C LYS A 46 -4.68 -11.25 12.77
N LEU A 47 -3.72 -11.25 11.84
CA LEU A 47 -2.92 -10.06 11.54
C LEU A 47 -3.81 -8.92 11.03
N ALA A 48 -4.69 -9.18 10.06
CA ALA A 48 -5.67 -8.20 9.58
C ALA A 48 -6.56 -7.67 10.71
N SER A 49 -7.04 -8.56 11.59
CA SER A 49 -7.86 -8.15 12.74
C SER A 49 -7.11 -7.26 13.73
N ILE A 50 -5.80 -7.47 13.94
CA ILE A 50 -4.98 -6.58 14.76
C ILE A 50 -4.82 -5.22 14.08
N LEU A 51 -4.47 -5.21 12.78
CA LEU A 51 -4.37 -3.99 11.96
C LEU A 51 -5.67 -3.18 11.99
N ASP A 52 -6.82 -3.86 12.01
CA ASP A 52 -8.11 -3.18 12.03
C ASP A 52 -8.38 -2.37 13.28
N THR A 53 -7.69 -2.69 14.38
CA THR A 53 -7.77 -1.92 15.62
C THR A 53 -6.83 -0.73 15.67
N VAL A 54 -5.84 -0.64 14.77
CA VAL A 54 -4.81 0.42 14.78
C VAL A 54 -5.42 1.76 14.42
N GLN A 55 -5.08 2.78 15.20
CA GLN A 55 -5.49 4.17 15.01
C GLN A 55 -4.26 5.03 14.67
N PRO A 56 -4.43 6.23 14.08
CA PRO A 56 -3.32 7.14 13.79
C PRO A 56 -2.39 7.39 14.99
N ALA A 57 -2.95 7.61 16.17
CA ALA A 57 -2.18 7.87 17.39
C ALA A 57 -1.29 6.68 17.83
N ASP A 58 -1.67 5.45 17.49
CA ASP A 58 -0.89 4.25 17.85
C ASP A 58 0.45 4.20 17.10
N VAL A 59 0.52 4.80 15.90
CA VAL A 59 1.74 4.89 15.07
C VAL A 59 2.39 6.27 15.12
N GLY A 60 2.03 7.10 16.09
CA GLY A 60 2.63 8.42 16.30
C GLY A 60 2.16 9.52 15.35
N LEU A 61 1.05 9.31 14.64
CA LEU A 61 0.36 10.37 13.91
C LEU A 61 -0.55 11.14 14.88
N ILE A 62 -0.50 12.48 14.84
CA ILE A 62 -1.40 13.33 15.61
C ILE A 62 -2.58 13.71 14.70
N GLU A 63 -3.81 13.53 15.15
CA GLU A 63 -4.97 14.06 14.43
C GLU A 63 -4.96 15.59 14.52
N GLU A 64 -4.84 16.28 13.38
CA GLU A 64 -5.16 17.70 13.32
C GLU A 64 -6.68 17.86 13.39
N ASN A 65 -7.16 18.77 14.24
CA ASN A 65 -8.56 19.18 14.23
C ASN A 65 -8.88 19.75 12.84
N ALA A 66 -9.95 19.25 12.21
CA ALA A 66 -10.41 19.67 10.88
C ALA A 66 -10.67 21.20 10.73
N ASP A 67 -10.69 21.95 11.83
CA ASP A 67 -10.89 23.40 11.89
C ASP A 67 -9.63 24.25 11.67
N ASP A 68 -8.42 23.66 11.61
CA ASP A 68 -7.18 24.41 11.32
C ASP A 68 -6.79 24.32 9.83
N ASP A 69 -7.76 24.48 8.93
CA ASP A 69 -7.55 24.74 7.49
C ASP A 69 -6.96 26.15 7.25
N ARG A 70 -5.98 26.56 8.07
CA ARG A 70 -5.19 27.78 7.91
C ARG A 70 -3.89 27.56 7.15
N GLY A 71 -3.79 26.49 6.35
CA GLY A 71 -2.68 26.35 5.41
C GLY A 71 -1.38 25.83 6.01
N HIS A 72 -1.41 25.23 7.21
CA HIS A 72 -0.24 24.68 7.88
C HIS A 72 -0.35 23.16 8.00
N GLY A 73 -0.08 22.43 6.92
CA GLY A 73 0.08 20.98 7.03
C GLY A 73 1.34 20.66 7.83
N PHE A 74 1.18 19.94 8.94
CA PHE A 74 2.05 19.00 9.66
C PHE A 74 3.59 19.13 9.74
N PHE A 75 4.24 20.16 9.19
CA PHE A 75 5.70 20.28 9.24
C PHE A 75 6.06 21.67 9.76
N GLY A 76 6.24 21.75 11.09
CA GLY A 76 6.96 22.83 11.74
C GLY A 76 8.43 22.84 11.32
N ILE A 77 8.70 23.23 10.08
CA ILE A 77 10.04 23.53 9.58
C ILE A 77 9.92 24.89 8.90
N ASN A 78 10.48 25.90 9.57
CA ASN A 78 10.85 27.23 9.10
C ASN A 78 10.18 27.77 7.82
N GLN A 79 9.57 28.94 7.98
CA GLN A 79 9.34 29.95 6.95
C GLN A 79 10.34 29.84 5.79
N LEU A 80 9.81 29.69 4.57
CA LEU A 80 10.40 29.89 3.23
C LEU A 80 10.20 28.67 2.30
N ASN A 81 8.97 28.51 1.78
CA ASN A 81 8.66 28.30 0.36
C ASN A 81 7.21 27.84 0.20
N ARG A 82 6.39 28.68 -0.44
CA ARG A 82 5.03 28.32 -0.89
C ARG A 82 5.13 27.31 -2.05
N VAL A 83 5.36 26.04 -1.74
CA VAL A 83 5.09 24.95 -2.69
C VAL A 83 3.59 24.65 -2.59
N ALA A 84 2.87 24.66 -3.71
CA ALA A 84 1.45 24.35 -3.74
C ALA A 84 1.22 22.98 -3.05
N ARG A 85 0.15 22.84 -2.24
CA ARG A 85 -0.22 21.58 -1.54
C ARG A 85 -0.21 20.35 -2.49
N TRP A 86 -0.45 20.58 -3.78
CA TRP A 86 -0.47 19.63 -4.91
C TRP A 86 0.90 19.09 -5.35
N ALA A 87 2.01 19.66 -4.85
CA ALA A 87 3.37 19.33 -5.28
C ALA A 87 4.25 18.82 -4.12
N GLN A 88 3.65 18.46 -2.97
CA GLN A 88 4.39 17.80 -1.90
C GLN A 88 4.60 16.32 -2.28
N PRO A 89 5.81 15.77 -2.13
CA PRO A 89 6.05 14.34 -2.33
C PRO A 89 5.38 13.53 -1.21
N ILE A 90 5.05 12.27 -1.53
CA ILE A 90 4.63 11.28 -0.53
C ILE A 90 5.73 11.14 0.51
N THR A 91 5.37 11.05 1.78
CA THR A 91 6.34 10.81 2.86
C THR A 91 6.34 9.33 3.23
N TYR A 92 7.48 8.67 3.06
CA TYR A 92 7.71 7.28 3.47
C TYR A 92 8.31 7.24 4.87
N VAL A 93 7.71 6.48 5.78
CA VAL A 93 8.15 6.30 7.16
C VAL A 93 8.43 4.82 7.40
N ASP A 94 9.69 4.49 7.61
CA ASP A 94 10.10 3.16 8.05
C ASP A 94 9.79 2.96 9.54
N ILE A 95 9.21 1.81 9.88
CA ILE A 95 8.88 1.42 11.27
C ILE A 95 9.72 0.22 11.69
N HIS A 96 9.88 -0.76 10.80
CA HIS A 96 10.67 -1.96 11.03
C HIS A 96 11.01 -2.64 9.70
N GLU A 97 12.24 -3.14 9.60
CA GLU A 97 12.69 -3.93 8.47
C GLU A 97 13.53 -5.12 8.97
N CYS A 98 13.24 -6.31 8.43
CA CYS A 98 14.05 -7.51 8.60
C CYS A 98 13.92 -8.41 7.36
N ASP A 99 14.63 -9.54 7.32
CA ASP A 99 14.59 -10.46 6.18
C ASP A 99 13.20 -11.08 5.92
N SER A 100 12.36 -11.14 6.95
CA SER A 100 11.05 -11.80 6.90
C SER A 100 9.91 -10.85 6.53
N PHE A 101 9.94 -9.59 7.00
CA PHE A 101 8.87 -8.63 6.74
C PHE A 101 9.32 -7.18 6.95
N THR A 102 8.60 -6.25 6.34
CA THR A 102 8.74 -4.81 6.53
C THR A 102 7.43 -4.23 7.04
N MET A 103 7.50 -3.31 8.00
CA MET A 103 6.40 -2.44 8.40
C MET A 103 6.76 -1.01 8.05
N CYS A 104 5.94 -0.36 7.22
CA CYS A 104 6.18 1.00 6.79
C CYS A 104 4.86 1.77 6.66
N MET A 105 4.95 3.09 6.58
CA MET A 105 3.79 3.94 6.42
C MET A 105 4.04 4.98 5.32
N PHE A 106 3.03 5.17 4.47
CA PHE A 106 3.00 6.19 3.43
C PHE A 106 2.02 7.29 3.84
N CYS A 107 2.50 8.52 3.96
CA CYS A 107 1.66 9.70 4.16
C CYS A 107 1.51 10.46 2.85
N PHE A 108 0.29 10.50 2.35
CA PHE A 108 -0.07 11.06 1.05
C PHE A 108 -0.63 12.47 1.21
N PRO A 109 -0.05 13.46 0.52
CA PRO A 109 -0.75 14.69 0.18
C PRO A 109 -1.93 14.40 -0.75
N THR A 110 -2.93 15.29 -0.77
CA THR A 110 -4.02 15.23 -1.74
C THR A 110 -3.49 15.13 -3.17
N SER A 111 -4.10 14.24 -3.97
CA SER A 111 -3.76 13.97 -5.38
C SER A 111 -2.40 13.34 -5.63
N SER A 112 -1.65 12.98 -4.58
CA SER A 112 -0.44 12.18 -4.76
C SER A 112 -0.78 10.73 -5.12
N VAL A 113 0.12 10.09 -5.88
CA VAL A 113 -0.10 8.77 -6.46
C VAL A 113 1.11 7.88 -6.15
N ILE A 114 0.85 6.65 -5.70
CA ILE A 114 1.81 5.54 -5.90
C ILE A 114 1.39 4.87 -7.21
N PRO A 115 2.20 4.93 -8.28
CA PRO A 115 1.87 4.38 -9.59
C PRO A 115 1.59 2.88 -9.53
N LEU A 116 0.96 2.36 -10.58
CA LEU A 116 0.66 0.93 -10.67
C LEU A 116 1.95 0.11 -10.58
N HIS A 117 2.03 -0.78 -9.59
CA HIS A 117 3.20 -1.60 -9.34
C HIS A 117 2.81 -2.99 -8.82
N ASP A 118 3.73 -3.95 -8.90
CA ASP A 118 3.54 -5.32 -8.41
C ASP A 118 4.27 -5.62 -7.10
N HIS A 119 3.87 -6.71 -6.45
CA HIS A 119 4.46 -7.25 -5.22
C HIS A 119 4.85 -8.73 -5.43
N PRO A 120 5.93 -9.04 -6.17
CA PRO A 120 6.22 -10.38 -6.66
C PRO A 120 6.52 -11.36 -5.52
N GLY A 121 5.67 -12.38 -5.37
CA GLY A 121 5.83 -13.41 -4.34
C GLY A 121 5.47 -12.97 -2.92
N MET A 122 4.84 -11.80 -2.77
CA MET A 122 4.60 -11.17 -1.47
C MET A 122 3.12 -11.26 -1.06
N THR A 123 2.89 -11.30 0.25
CA THR A 123 1.60 -10.97 0.86
C THR A 123 1.74 -9.60 1.50
N VAL A 124 0.81 -8.70 1.21
CA VAL A 124 0.84 -7.33 1.75
C VAL A 124 -0.48 -7.01 2.42
N PHE A 125 -0.39 -6.43 3.61
CA PHE A 125 -1.52 -5.91 4.37
C PHE A 125 -1.45 -4.40 4.37
N SER A 126 -2.52 -3.73 3.94
CA SER A 126 -2.58 -2.27 3.83
C SER A 126 -3.77 -1.72 4.61
N LYS A 127 -3.49 -0.86 5.60
CA LYS A 127 -4.50 -0.24 6.47
C LYS A 127 -4.52 1.28 6.24
N LEU A 128 -5.64 1.79 5.73
CA LEU A 128 -5.90 3.23 5.69
C LEU A 128 -6.21 3.73 7.10
N LEU A 129 -5.32 4.56 7.66
CA LEU A 129 -5.40 5.05 9.03
C LEU A 129 -6.33 6.27 9.17
N TYR A 130 -6.31 7.17 8.18
CA TYR A 130 -7.20 8.32 8.08
C TYR A 130 -7.33 8.77 6.61
N GLY A 131 -8.31 9.64 6.34
CA GLY A 131 -8.50 10.22 5.01
C GLY A 131 -9.19 9.28 4.02
N SER A 132 -9.00 9.54 2.73
CA SER A 132 -9.62 8.82 1.63
C SER A 132 -8.67 8.63 0.45
N LEU A 133 -8.73 7.43 -0.11
CA LEU A 133 -7.81 6.92 -1.12
C LEU A 133 -8.60 6.13 -2.16
N HIS A 134 -8.36 6.40 -3.44
CA HIS A 134 -8.81 5.54 -4.52
C HIS A 134 -7.78 4.42 -4.74
N VAL A 135 -8.27 3.18 -4.78
CA VAL A 135 -7.46 1.99 -5.04
C VAL A 135 -7.96 1.35 -6.31
N LYS A 136 -7.04 1.17 -7.27
CA LYS A 136 -7.23 0.35 -8.47
C LYS A 136 -6.23 -0.79 -8.44
N ALA A 137 -6.71 -2.02 -8.53
CA ALA A 137 -5.88 -3.20 -8.40
C ALA A 137 -6.28 -4.31 -9.38
N TYR A 138 -5.29 -5.09 -9.79
CA TYR A 138 -5.40 -6.15 -10.79
C TYR A 138 -4.69 -7.41 -10.32
N ASP A 139 -5.11 -8.53 -10.89
CA ASP A 139 -4.39 -9.80 -10.84
C ASP A 139 -4.12 -10.28 -12.26
N TRP A 140 -2.98 -10.92 -12.48
CA TRP A 140 -2.64 -11.44 -13.81
C TRP A 140 -3.65 -12.50 -14.27
N VAL A 141 -4.01 -12.46 -15.56
CA VAL A 141 -4.75 -13.56 -16.17
C VAL A 141 -3.81 -14.76 -16.33
N GLU A 142 -4.32 -15.94 -15.94
CA GLU A 142 -3.63 -17.22 -16.06
C GLU A 142 -4.44 -18.20 -16.93
N PRO A 143 -3.82 -18.90 -17.89
CA PRO A 143 -2.40 -18.80 -18.28
C PRO A 143 -2.03 -17.42 -18.84
N PRO A 144 -0.74 -17.04 -18.85
CA PRO A 144 -0.33 -15.69 -19.25
C PRO A 144 -0.73 -15.39 -20.70
N CYS A 145 -1.44 -14.26 -20.89
CA CYS A 145 -1.78 -13.72 -22.20
C CYS A 145 -0.91 -12.49 -22.45
N ILE A 146 -0.01 -12.56 -23.44
CA ILE A 146 1.01 -11.55 -23.73
C ILE A 146 0.94 -11.15 -25.20
N VAL A 147 1.07 -9.85 -25.47
CA VAL A 147 1.10 -9.29 -26.82
C VAL A 147 2.39 -8.52 -27.02
N GLU A 148 3.11 -8.86 -28.08
CA GLU A 148 4.30 -8.13 -28.53
C GLU A 148 3.86 -6.81 -29.20
N SER A 149 4.38 -5.68 -28.71
CA SER A 149 4.06 -4.38 -29.31
C SER A 149 5.05 -4.08 -30.44
N LYS A 150 4.57 -4.23 -31.69
CA LYS A 150 5.32 -3.81 -32.87
C LYS A 150 5.07 -2.31 -33.15
N GLY A 151 5.56 -1.43 -32.28
CA GLY A 151 5.64 0.00 -32.61
C GLY A 151 5.34 1.00 -31.49
N SER A 152 4.94 0.58 -30.29
CA SER A 152 4.88 1.48 -29.12
C SER A 152 6.19 1.40 -28.32
N GLY A 153 6.50 2.40 -27.50
CA GLY A 153 7.74 2.51 -26.72
C GLY A 153 7.95 1.43 -25.64
N PHE A 154 7.26 0.30 -25.71
CA PHE A 154 7.33 -0.83 -24.78
C PHE A 154 7.40 -2.13 -25.58
N SER A 155 8.12 -3.14 -25.10
CA SER A 155 8.34 -4.40 -25.83
C SER A 155 7.11 -5.31 -25.84
N GLN A 156 6.43 -5.44 -24.71
CA GLN A 156 5.32 -6.38 -24.51
C GLN A 156 4.27 -5.83 -23.55
N VAL A 157 3.03 -6.31 -23.68
CA VAL A 157 1.95 -6.06 -22.73
C VAL A 157 1.34 -7.38 -22.24
N ARG A 158 0.93 -7.45 -20.98
CA ARG A 158 0.32 -8.65 -20.38
C ARG A 158 -1.09 -8.35 -19.88
N LEU A 159 -2.01 -9.28 -20.11
CA LEU A 159 -3.41 -9.14 -19.68
C LEU A 159 -3.56 -9.33 -18.17
N ALA A 160 -4.27 -8.42 -17.52
CA ALA A 160 -4.67 -8.51 -16.13
C ALA A 160 -6.19 -8.29 -15.99
N LYS A 161 -6.78 -8.91 -14.96
CA LYS A 161 -8.19 -8.74 -14.59
C LYS A 161 -8.28 -7.80 -13.39
N LEU A 162 -9.22 -6.87 -13.44
CA LEU A 162 -9.53 -5.93 -12.38
C LEU A 162 -10.03 -6.70 -11.16
N SER A 163 -9.42 -6.43 -10.02
CA SER A 163 -9.68 -7.06 -8.72
C SER A 163 -10.38 -6.07 -7.78
N VAL A 164 -9.94 -4.81 -7.80
CA VAL A 164 -10.49 -3.72 -6.98
C VAL A 164 -10.50 -2.43 -7.80
N ASP A 165 -11.61 -1.71 -7.78
CA ASP A 165 -11.69 -0.32 -8.23
C ASP A 165 -12.70 0.42 -7.34
N LYS A 166 -12.21 1.06 -6.29
CA LYS A 166 -13.08 1.75 -5.31
C LYS A 166 -12.37 2.84 -4.54
N VAL A 167 -13.17 3.74 -3.98
CA VAL A 167 -12.74 4.68 -2.96
C VAL A 167 -12.83 4.04 -1.59
N LEU A 168 -11.74 4.09 -0.84
CA LEU A 168 -11.69 3.79 0.58
C LEU A 168 -11.70 5.09 1.39
N THR A 169 -12.47 5.11 2.47
CA THR A 169 -12.50 6.21 3.44
C THR A 169 -12.37 5.62 4.83
N ALA A 170 -11.43 6.13 5.63
CA ALA A 170 -11.27 5.66 7.01
C ALA A 170 -12.49 6.06 7.88
N PRO A 171 -12.93 5.21 8.83
CA PRO A 171 -12.40 3.87 9.12
C PRO A 171 -12.87 2.84 8.09
N CYS A 172 -11.95 2.03 7.57
CA CYS A 172 -12.24 0.90 6.67
C CYS A 172 -11.48 -0.35 7.11
N GLU A 173 -11.85 -1.52 6.58
CA GLU A 173 -11.12 -2.77 6.80
C GLU A 173 -9.72 -2.74 6.15
N THR A 174 -8.83 -3.59 6.64
CA THR A 174 -7.50 -3.83 6.08
C THR A 174 -7.61 -4.51 4.70
N LEU A 175 -6.95 -3.96 3.69
CA LEU A 175 -6.77 -4.64 2.41
C LEU A 175 -5.67 -5.70 2.53
N VAL A 176 -5.86 -6.85 1.88
CA VAL A 176 -4.86 -7.91 1.83
C VAL A 176 -4.71 -8.37 0.40
N LEU A 177 -3.48 -8.31 -0.12
CA LEU A 177 -3.11 -8.93 -1.39
C LEU A 177 -2.21 -10.14 -1.15
N TYR A 178 -2.25 -11.06 -2.09
CA TYR A 178 -1.46 -12.29 -2.12
C TYR A 178 -0.61 -12.35 -3.40
N PRO A 179 0.32 -13.31 -3.52
CA PRO A 179 1.21 -13.39 -4.68
C PRO A 179 0.53 -13.53 -6.05
N LYS A 180 -0.74 -13.97 -6.09
CA LYS A 180 -1.47 -14.27 -7.34
C LYS A 180 -2.94 -13.84 -7.33
N HIS A 181 -3.42 -13.21 -6.26
CA HIS A 181 -4.81 -12.80 -6.13
C HIS A 181 -4.96 -11.70 -5.07
N GLY A 182 -6.09 -11.01 -5.09
CA GLY A 182 -6.39 -9.92 -4.15
C GLY A 182 -5.82 -8.57 -4.59
N GLY A 183 -5.43 -8.44 -5.86
CA GLY A 183 -4.88 -7.20 -6.41
C GLY A 183 -3.38 -7.09 -6.19
N ASN A 184 -2.60 -8.10 -6.62
CA ASN A 184 -1.14 -8.07 -6.50
C ASN A 184 -0.50 -6.87 -7.21
N LEU A 185 -1.13 -6.40 -8.29
CA LEU A 185 -0.78 -5.17 -8.95
C LEU A 185 -1.74 -4.08 -8.50
N HIS A 186 -1.26 -2.96 -7.96
CA HIS A 186 -2.16 -1.87 -7.56
C HIS A 186 -1.55 -0.49 -7.71
N CYS A 187 -2.41 0.51 -7.77
CA CYS A 187 -2.05 1.91 -7.58
C CYS A 187 -2.93 2.54 -6.51
N PHE A 188 -2.38 3.57 -5.86
CA PHE A 188 -3.05 4.35 -4.84
C PHE A 188 -3.10 5.80 -5.27
N THR A 189 -4.29 6.40 -5.26
CA THR A 189 -4.50 7.82 -5.56
C THR A 189 -5.19 8.52 -4.39
N ALA A 190 -4.51 9.46 -3.74
CA ALA A 190 -5.07 10.16 -2.59
C ALA A 190 -6.14 11.18 -2.98
N LEU A 191 -7.33 11.06 -2.42
CA LEU A 191 -8.43 12.01 -2.62
C LEU A 191 -8.42 13.11 -1.56
N THR A 192 -7.94 12.80 -0.36
CA THR A 192 -7.67 13.73 0.74
C THR A 192 -6.28 13.42 1.30
N PRO A 193 -5.72 14.26 2.19
CA PRO A 193 -4.55 13.84 2.93
C PRO A 193 -4.86 12.54 3.68
N CYS A 194 -4.04 11.51 3.49
CA CYS A 194 -4.26 10.20 4.08
C CYS A 194 -2.95 9.52 4.48
N ALA A 195 -3.04 8.51 5.35
CA ALA A 195 -1.91 7.65 5.67
C ALA A 195 -2.30 6.17 5.54
N VAL A 196 -1.41 5.39 4.92
CA VAL A 196 -1.54 3.94 4.76
C VAL A 196 -0.40 3.27 5.51
N LEU A 197 -0.73 2.35 6.42
CA LEU A 197 0.22 1.47 7.08
C LEU A 197 0.28 0.15 6.31
N ASP A 198 1.48 -0.19 5.83
CA ASP A 198 1.74 -1.43 5.09
C ASP A 198 2.60 -2.40 5.89
N ILE A 199 2.25 -3.69 5.79
CA ILE A 199 3.09 -4.81 6.24
C ILE A 199 3.33 -5.74 5.04
N LEU A 200 4.58 -5.85 4.62
CA LEU A 200 5.00 -6.63 3.45
C LEU A 200 5.76 -7.88 3.89
N SER A 201 5.39 -9.06 3.40
CA SER A 201 6.09 -10.32 3.69
C SER A 201 6.18 -11.24 2.47
N PRO A 202 7.39 -11.67 2.06
CA PRO A 202 8.67 -11.08 2.43
C PRO A 202 8.81 -9.64 1.90
N PRO A 203 9.85 -8.88 2.28
CA PRO A 203 10.15 -7.59 1.66
C PRO A 203 10.59 -7.73 0.19
N TYR A 204 10.59 -6.61 -0.52
CA TYR A 204 11.31 -6.47 -1.79
C TYR A 204 12.79 -6.81 -1.61
N ARG A 205 13.35 -7.50 -2.59
CA ARG A 205 14.76 -7.91 -2.62
C ARG A 205 15.16 -8.25 -4.07
N GLU A 206 15.75 -7.28 -4.77
CA GLU A 206 16.01 -7.38 -6.20
C GLU A 206 16.87 -8.60 -6.59
N TYR A 207 17.92 -8.88 -5.80
CA TYR A 207 18.82 -10.02 -6.07
C TYR A 207 18.17 -11.40 -5.86
N GLU A 208 17.01 -11.45 -5.20
CA GLU A 208 16.17 -12.65 -5.10
C GLU A 208 15.01 -12.65 -6.10
N GLY A 209 15.03 -11.73 -7.07
CA GLY A 209 13.99 -11.59 -8.09
C GLY A 209 12.74 -10.87 -7.61
N ARG A 210 12.75 -10.24 -6.42
CA ARG A 210 11.64 -9.46 -5.89
C ARG A 210 11.88 -7.96 -6.06
N LYS A 211 12.01 -7.52 -7.32
CA LYS A 211 12.04 -6.08 -7.65
C LYS A 211 10.62 -5.54 -7.72
N CYS A 212 10.42 -4.29 -7.32
CA CYS A 212 9.16 -3.59 -7.59
C CYS A 212 9.15 -3.17 -9.06
N THR A 213 8.15 -3.62 -9.81
CA THR A 213 8.01 -3.30 -11.23
C THR A 213 6.82 -2.36 -11.40
N TYR A 214 7.00 -1.30 -12.18
CA TYR A 214 5.94 -0.34 -12.48
C TYR A 214 5.27 -0.65 -13.81
N TYR A 215 3.99 -0.33 -13.90
CA TYR A 215 3.18 -0.60 -15.08
C TYR A 215 2.34 0.60 -15.50
N HIS A 216 2.03 0.66 -16.80
CA HIS A 216 0.96 1.50 -17.33
C HIS A 216 -0.18 0.60 -17.81
N ASP A 217 -1.40 0.86 -17.37
CA ASP A 217 -2.58 0.11 -17.80
C ASP A 217 -3.24 0.75 -19.03
N TYR A 218 -3.58 -0.09 -20.00
CA TYR A 218 -4.34 0.28 -21.19
C TYR A 218 -5.68 -0.45 -21.18
N PRO A 219 -6.75 0.17 -21.70
CA PRO A 219 -8.04 -0.51 -21.88
C PRO A 219 -7.88 -1.81 -22.67
N TYR A 220 -8.69 -2.84 -22.36
CA TYR A 220 -8.67 -4.11 -23.07
C TYR A 220 -8.71 -3.92 -24.61
N SER A 221 -9.58 -3.05 -25.09
CA SER A 221 -9.79 -2.75 -26.51
C SER A 221 -8.55 -2.21 -27.25
N ALA A 222 -7.55 -1.69 -26.55
CA ALA A 222 -6.33 -1.13 -27.15
C ALA A 222 -5.52 -2.18 -27.93
N PHE A 223 -5.64 -3.46 -27.57
CA PHE A 223 -4.88 -4.55 -28.20
C PHE A 223 -5.77 -5.72 -28.69
N SER A 224 -7.10 -5.61 -28.60
CA SER A 224 -8.05 -6.68 -28.98
C SER A 224 -8.24 -6.86 -30.49
N THR A 225 -7.72 -5.98 -31.34
CA THR A 225 -7.95 -6.01 -32.79
C THR A 225 -6.66 -6.22 -33.59
N GLY A 226 -6.52 -7.43 -34.15
CA GLY A 226 -5.80 -7.64 -35.41
C GLY A 226 -4.38 -8.22 -35.37
N ASN A 227 -3.69 -8.23 -34.23
CA ASN A 227 -2.26 -8.65 -34.19
C ASN A 227 -1.96 -9.89 -33.34
N CYS A 228 -2.94 -10.44 -32.62
CA CYS A 228 -2.78 -11.70 -31.90
C CYS A 228 -3.31 -12.86 -32.74
N PRO A 229 -2.60 -14.01 -32.82
CA PRO A 229 -3.23 -15.23 -33.30
C PRO A 229 -4.46 -15.48 -32.42
N ALA A 230 -5.64 -15.57 -33.03
CA ALA A 230 -6.97 -15.66 -32.40
C ALA A 230 -7.19 -16.87 -31.46
N ARG A 231 -6.12 -17.56 -31.07
CA ARG A 231 -6.11 -18.76 -30.22
C ARG A 231 -5.65 -18.50 -28.79
N GLU A 232 -5.12 -17.32 -28.46
CA GLU A 232 -4.48 -17.07 -27.14
C GLU A 232 -5.07 -15.91 -26.33
N THR A 233 -5.88 -15.03 -26.93
CA THR A 233 -6.66 -14.01 -26.22
C THR A 233 -8.05 -14.56 -25.89
N PRO A 234 -8.49 -14.56 -24.61
CA PRO A 234 -9.85 -14.93 -24.27
C PRO A 234 -10.83 -14.00 -25.00
N THR A 235 -11.82 -14.58 -25.68
CA THR A 235 -12.94 -13.80 -26.25
C THR A 235 -13.80 -13.31 -25.09
N ILE A 236 -13.50 -12.12 -24.60
CA ILE A 236 -14.26 -11.44 -23.54
C ILE A 236 -15.40 -10.69 -24.21
N CYS A 237 -16.62 -10.82 -23.69
CA CYS A 237 -17.76 -10.04 -24.21
C CYS A 237 -17.57 -8.54 -23.94
N GLU A 238 -18.21 -7.69 -24.73
CA GLU A 238 -18.06 -6.23 -24.60
C GLU A 238 -18.39 -5.73 -23.18
N ASP A 239 -19.36 -6.37 -22.51
CA ASP A 239 -19.77 -6.02 -21.13
C ASP A 239 -18.71 -6.38 -20.07
N GLU A 240 -17.86 -7.38 -20.33
CA GLU A 240 -16.78 -7.79 -19.41
C GLU A 240 -15.44 -7.10 -19.73
N ALA A 241 -15.33 -6.40 -20.88
CA ALA A 241 -14.08 -5.78 -21.31
C ALA A 241 -13.55 -4.71 -20.34
N GLU A 242 -14.44 -4.07 -19.58
CA GLU A 242 -14.09 -3.08 -18.55
C GLU A 242 -13.41 -3.73 -17.32
N GLU A 243 -13.57 -5.04 -17.14
CA GLU A 243 -12.90 -5.81 -16.08
C GLU A 243 -11.48 -6.24 -16.45
N TYR A 244 -10.97 -5.89 -17.64
CA TYR A 244 -9.64 -6.29 -18.09
C TYR A 244 -8.82 -5.11 -18.57
N ALA A 245 -7.51 -5.19 -18.36
CA ALA A 245 -6.55 -4.21 -18.83
C ALA A 245 -5.28 -4.88 -19.34
N TRP A 246 -4.63 -4.24 -20.30
CA TRP A 246 -3.28 -4.60 -20.75
C TRP A 246 -2.26 -3.78 -19.99
N LEU A 247 -1.33 -4.43 -19.31
CA LEU A 247 -0.30 -3.76 -18.52
C LEU A 247 1.04 -3.83 -19.26
N ALA A 248 1.66 -2.67 -19.48
CA ALA A 248 3.00 -2.53 -20.02
C ALA A 248 3.98 -2.19 -18.89
N GLU A 249 5.09 -2.92 -18.78
CA GLU A 249 6.18 -2.54 -17.85
C GLU A 249 6.77 -1.19 -18.29
N ILE A 250 6.99 -0.30 -17.32
CA ILE A 250 7.61 1.01 -17.51
C ILE A 250 8.79 1.18 -16.55
N GLU A 251 9.71 2.09 -16.89
CA GLU A 251 10.72 2.54 -15.94
C GLU A 251 10.05 3.26 -14.76
N THR A 252 10.72 3.33 -13.61
CA THR A 252 10.24 4.09 -12.46
C THR A 252 9.92 5.52 -12.91
N PRO A 253 8.68 6.01 -12.72
CA PRO A 253 8.30 7.33 -13.19
C PRO A 253 9.20 8.43 -12.61
N ASP A 254 9.63 9.39 -13.43
CA ASP A 254 10.56 10.46 -13.04
C ASP A 254 10.04 11.33 -11.87
N ASP A 255 8.71 11.43 -11.74
CA ASP A 255 8.01 12.16 -10.70
C ASP A 255 7.75 11.33 -9.44
N HIS A 256 8.10 10.04 -9.45
CA HIS A 256 7.97 9.14 -8.32
C HIS A 256 9.13 9.29 -7.33
N TYR A 257 9.13 10.44 -6.63
CA TYR A 257 10.02 10.70 -5.51
C TYR A 257 9.23 10.69 -4.19
N MET A 258 9.66 9.83 -3.27
CA MET A 258 9.18 9.84 -1.89
C MET A 258 10.21 10.47 -0.96
N ARG A 259 9.74 11.35 -0.08
CA ARG A 259 10.57 11.95 0.97
C ARG A 259 10.63 11.03 2.18
N GLN A 260 11.82 10.82 2.73
CA GLN A 260 11.98 10.08 3.99
C GLN A 260 11.43 10.88 5.18
N GLY A 261 10.53 10.26 5.94
CA GLY A 261 10.06 10.74 7.24
C GLY A 261 10.75 10.04 8.41
N LYS A 262 10.50 10.54 9.62
CA LYS A 262 10.99 9.92 10.87
C LYS A 262 9.81 9.36 11.64
N TYR A 263 9.91 8.10 12.04
CA TYR A 263 8.90 7.48 12.90
C TYR A 263 8.92 8.11 14.30
N ALA A 264 7.76 8.54 14.77
CA ALA A 264 7.57 9.21 16.05
C ALA A 264 6.72 8.40 17.05
N GLY A 265 6.24 7.23 16.63
CA GLY A 265 5.43 6.34 17.47
C GLY A 265 6.26 5.44 18.40
N PRO A 266 5.58 4.57 19.16
CA PRO A 266 6.24 3.56 19.98
C PRO A 266 7.08 2.60 19.13
N VAL A 267 8.37 2.49 19.43
CA VAL A 267 9.29 1.59 18.71
C VAL A 267 9.03 0.14 19.12
N PRO A 268 8.77 -0.78 18.17
CA PRO A 268 8.67 -2.21 18.47
C PRO A 268 10.04 -2.76 18.91
N ARG A 269 10.05 -3.72 19.84
CA ARG A 269 11.25 -4.35 20.41
C ARG A 269 11.22 -5.84 20.23
#